data_AF-A0A7J3GXB3-F1
#
_entry.id   AF-A0A7J3GXB3-F1
#
_cell.length_a   1.000
_cell.length_b   1.000
_cell.length_c   1.000
_cell.angle_alpha   90.00
_cell.angle_beta   90.00
_cell.angle_gamma   90.00
#
_symmetry.space_group_name_H-M   'P 1'
#
loop_
_entity.id
_entity.type
_entity.pdbx_description
1 polymer ?
#
loop_
_entity_poly.entity_id
_entity_poly.type
_entity_poly.pdbx_seq_one_letter_code
_entity_poly.pdbx_strand_id
1 'polypeptide(L)'
;MLLLKPEALDALIEAGLLRREDAVRSIGLSVNGDGSVDAQVLEADGEAFRVADRVRSGLELPFRPSSFRLLSVTYDGREVKKLRSLMLESNRILVEGGLLLLKSGLQRDEVPRLLLTTGFASTDPQTVAGYHVGVKVWKSYVRNRCPRCGSELTIPLIPEDSTSIRIWSFYCSSCGYVWNSEEPVLRYSF
;
A
#
# COMPACT_ATOMS: atom_id res chain seq x y z
N MET A 1 2.12 -20.03 -9.48
CA MET A 1 1.87 -19.97 -8.03
C MET A 1 0.91 -18.82 -7.79
N LEU A 2 -0.25 -19.05 -7.17
CA LEU A 2 -1.17 -17.97 -6.80
C LEU A 2 -0.48 -17.07 -5.76
N LEU A 3 -0.55 -15.75 -5.97
CA LEU A 3 0.17 -14.75 -5.16
C LEU A 3 -0.47 -14.51 -3.79
N LEU A 4 -1.76 -14.85 -3.67
CA LEU A 4 -2.53 -14.79 -2.44
C LEU A 4 -3.04 -16.20 -2.13
N LYS A 5 -2.80 -16.67 -0.91
CA LYS A 5 -3.33 -17.95 -0.45
C LYS A 5 -4.72 -17.77 0.17
N PRO A 6 -5.66 -18.71 0.01
CA PRO A 6 -6.99 -18.61 0.64
C PRO A 6 -6.94 -18.40 2.16
N GLU A 7 -6.01 -19.04 2.87
CA GLU A 7 -5.91 -18.94 4.33
C GLU A 7 -5.54 -17.53 4.80
N ALA A 8 -4.78 -16.79 3.97
CA ALA A 8 -4.46 -15.40 4.24
C ALA A 8 -5.70 -14.50 4.15
N LEU A 9 -6.66 -14.84 3.29
CA LEU A 9 -7.89 -14.09 3.14
C LEU A 9 -8.83 -14.33 4.32
N ASP A 10 -9.03 -15.58 4.70
CA ASP A 10 -9.92 -15.93 5.81
C ASP A 10 -9.46 -15.24 7.11
N ALA A 11 -8.15 -15.24 7.38
CA ALA A 11 -7.62 -14.56 8.54
C ALA A 11 -7.83 -13.03 8.53
N LEU A 12 -7.81 -12.40 7.34
CA LEU A 12 -8.14 -10.97 7.21
C LEU A 12 -9.62 -10.68 7.45
N ILE A 13 -10.50 -11.59 7.02
CA ILE A 13 -11.95 -11.50 7.22
C ILE A 13 -12.28 -11.72 8.70
N GLU A 14 -11.71 -12.75 9.33
CA GLU A 14 -11.87 -13.05 10.76
C GLU A 14 -11.38 -11.90 11.64
N ALA A 15 -10.29 -11.24 11.25
CA ALA A 15 -9.78 -10.06 11.95
C ALA A 15 -10.58 -8.77 11.67
N GLY A 16 -11.62 -8.83 10.83
CA GLY A 16 -12.47 -7.69 10.49
C GLY A 16 -11.76 -6.62 9.64
N LEU A 17 -10.62 -6.94 9.04
CA LEU A 17 -9.83 -6.01 8.22
C LEU A 17 -10.36 -5.91 6.79
N LEU A 18 -11.02 -6.96 6.30
CA LEU A 18 -11.58 -7.03 4.96
C LEU A 18 -12.95 -7.69 5.02
N ARG A 19 -13.92 -7.20 4.24
CA ARG A 19 -15.18 -7.93 4.07
C ARG A 19 -15.02 -8.94 2.94
N ARG A 20 -15.78 -10.04 2.98
CA ARG A 20 -15.75 -11.06 1.92
C ARG A 20 -16.07 -10.48 0.54
N GLU A 21 -16.97 -9.50 0.47
CA GLU A 21 -17.31 -8.74 -0.73
C GLU A 21 -16.15 -7.92 -1.32
N ASP A 22 -15.23 -7.43 -0.47
CA ASP A 22 -14.06 -6.67 -0.90
C ASP A 22 -12.99 -7.55 -1.56
N ALA A 23 -13.03 -8.86 -1.28
CA ALA A 23 -12.08 -9.84 -1.80
C ALA A 23 -12.47 -10.43 -3.16
N VAL A 24 -13.67 -10.13 -3.65
CA VAL A 24 -14.20 -10.64 -4.93
C VAL A 24 -13.24 -10.36 -6.08
N ARG A 25 -12.52 -9.23 -6.02
CA ARG A 25 -11.51 -8.86 -6.99
C ARG A 25 -10.29 -8.26 -6.31
N SER A 26 -9.13 -8.87 -6.53
CA SER A 26 -7.85 -8.42 -5.97
C SER A 26 -6.74 -8.43 -7.01
N ILE A 27 -5.59 -7.85 -6.67
CA ILE A 27 -4.40 -7.87 -7.52
C ILE A 27 -3.25 -8.59 -6.82
N GLY A 28 -2.63 -9.54 -7.52
CA GLY A 28 -1.32 -10.06 -7.18
C GLY A 28 -0.23 -9.40 -8.02
N LEU A 29 0.81 -8.87 -7.37
CA LEU A 29 2.00 -8.31 -8.00
C LEU A 29 3.23 -9.15 -7.63
N SER A 30 4.00 -9.55 -8.64
CA SER A 30 5.33 -10.13 -8.47
C SER A 30 6.38 -9.19 -9.02
N VAL A 31 7.36 -8.82 -8.21
CA VAL A 31 8.53 -8.05 -8.67
C VAL A 31 9.62 -9.02 -9.09
N ASN A 32 9.95 -9.00 -10.37
CA ASN A 32 11.02 -9.84 -10.91
C ASN A 32 12.40 -9.20 -10.69
N GLY A 33 13.46 -10.00 -10.76
CA GLY A 33 14.84 -9.54 -10.55
C GLY A 33 15.36 -8.54 -11.58
N ASP A 34 14.71 -8.42 -12.75
CA ASP A 34 14.96 -7.36 -13.75
C ASP A 34 14.18 -6.05 -13.43
N GLY A 35 13.32 -6.09 -12.42
CA GLY A 35 12.43 -5.01 -12.00
C GLY A 35 11.15 -4.87 -12.83
N SER A 36 10.88 -5.80 -13.74
CA SER A 36 9.55 -5.92 -14.34
C SER A 36 8.54 -6.40 -13.28
N VAL A 37 7.29 -5.97 -13.44
CA VAL A 37 6.21 -6.35 -12.52
C VAL A 37 5.20 -7.20 -13.29
N ASP A 38 4.99 -8.42 -12.81
CA ASP A 38 3.89 -9.25 -13.28
C ASP A 38 2.67 -9.00 -12.40
N ALA A 39 1.62 -8.43 -12.99
CA ALA A 39 0.35 -8.18 -12.34
C ALA A 39 -0.68 -9.24 -12.76
N GLN A 40 -1.40 -9.77 -11.78
CA GLN A 40 -2.46 -10.75 -11.98
C GLN A 40 -3.73 -10.22 -11.32
N VAL A 41 -4.80 -10.09 -12.08
CA VAL A 41 -6.12 -9.83 -11.51
C VAL A 41 -6.68 -11.18 -11.04
N LEU A 42 -6.98 -11.25 -9.76
CA LEU A 42 -7.53 -12.42 -9.11
C LEU A 42 -9.01 -12.18 -8.84
N GLU A 43 -9.84 -13.13 -9.23
CA GLU A 43 -11.26 -13.13 -8.91
C GLU A 43 -11.56 -14.28 -7.94
N ALA A 44 -12.36 -14.01 -6.91
CA ALA A 44 -12.84 -15.06 -6.03
C ALA A 44 -13.87 -15.93 -6.76
N ASP A 45 -13.70 -17.24 -6.67
CA ASP A 45 -14.58 -18.27 -7.22
C ASP A 45 -14.84 -19.29 -6.11
N GLY A 46 -15.92 -19.08 -5.35
CA GLY A 46 -16.19 -19.82 -4.13
C GLY A 46 -15.11 -19.61 -3.06
N GLU A 47 -14.41 -20.69 -2.70
CA GLU A 47 -13.30 -20.69 -1.72
C GLU A 47 -11.91 -20.55 -2.38
N ALA A 48 -11.86 -20.39 -3.70
CA ALA A 48 -10.60 -20.30 -4.44
C ALA A 48 -10.45 -18.95 -5.16
N PHE A 49 -9.22 -18.65 -5.58
CA PHE A 49 -8.95 -17.56 -6.52
C PHE A 49 -8.62 -18.11 -7.90
N ARG A 50 -9.25 -17.53 -8.92
CA ARG A 50 -8.89 -17.75 -10.32
C ARG A 50 -8.19 -16.51 -10.88
N VAL A 51 -7.22 -16.72 -11.76
CA VAL A 51 -6.57 -15.62 -12.47
C VAL A 51 -7.47 -15.21 -13.64
N ALA A 52 -8.05 -14.03 -13.55
CA ALA A 52 -8.94 -13.49 -14.58
C ALA A 52 -8.15 -12.77 -15.69
N ASP A 53 -7.05 -12.12 -15.33
CA ASP A 53 -6.21 -11.37 -16.28
C ASP A 53 -4.74 -11.38 -15.83
N ARG A 54 -3.83 -11.24 -16.80
CA ARG A 54 -2.38 -11.14 -16.57
C ARG A 54 -1.82 -10.02 -17.42
N VAL A 55 -1.14 -9.08 -16.77
CA VAL A 55 -0.44 -8.01 -17.44
C VAL A 55 0.98 -7.93 -16.91
N ARG A 56 1.95 -7.95 -17.82
CA ARG A 56 3.33 -7.60 -17.50
C ARG A 56 3.50 -6.11 -17.75
N SER A 57 3.84 -5.36 -16.72
CA SER A 57 4.04 -3.92 -16.80
C SER A 57 5.40 -3.52 -16.23
N GLY A 58 5.79 -2.27 -16.50
CA GLY A 58 6.81 -1.59 -15.71
C GLY A 58 6.29 -1.26 -14.31
N LEU A 59 6.83 -0.20 -13.71
CA LEU A 59 6.40 0.26 -12.38
C LEU A 59 5.04 0.99 -12.40
N GLU A 60 4.62 1.48 -13.57
CA GLU A 60 3.27 2.03 -13.77
C GLU A 60 2.31 0.90 -14.09
N LEU A 61 1.26 0.76 -13.30
CA LEU A 61 0.32 -0.33 -13.42
C LEU A 61 -0.93 0.14 -14.18
N PRO A 62 -1.45 -0.63 -15.15
CA PRO A 62 -2.56 -0.20 -16.02
C PRO A 62 -3.94 -0.29 -15.32
N PHE A 63 -3.98 -0.06 -14.02
CA PHE A 63 -5.21 -0.07 -13.23
C PHE A 63 -5.65 1.35 -12.90
N ARG A 64 -6.97 1.57 -12.90
CA ARG A 64 -7.53 2.86 -12.51
C ARG A 64 -7.23 3.14 -11.03
N PRO A 65 -7.03 4.41 -10.63
CA PRO A 65 -6.95 4.75 -9.22
C PRO A 65 -8.19 4.24 -8.48
N SER A 66 -8.02 3.82 -7.22
CA SER A 66 -9.12 3.35 -6.36
C SER A 66 -9.99 2.25 -6.99
N SER A 67 -9.37 1.26 -7.64
CA SER A 67 -10.10 0.18 -8.33
C SER A 67 -10.12 -1.14 -7.56
N PHE A 68 -9.29 -1.30 -6.51
CA PHE A 68 -9.20 -2.55 -5.76
C PHE A 68 -9.15 -2.30 -4.25
N ARG A 69 -9.73 -3.22 -3.47
CA ARG A 69 -9.68 -3.19 -2.01
C ARG A 69 -8.51 -3.99 -1.44
N LEU A 70 -7.99 -4.96 -2.18
CA LEU A 70 -6.92 -5.85 -1.74
C LEU A 70 -5.85 -5.98 -2.82
N LEU A 71 -4.60 -5.82 -2.41
CA LEU A 71 -3.43 -6.00 -3.26
C LEU A 71 -2.36 -6.79 -2.51
N SER A 72 -1.81 -7.84 -3.12
CA SER A 72 -0.67 -8.59 -2.60
C SER A 72 0.59 -8.35 -3.43
N VAL A 73 1.72 -8.02 -2.79
CA VAL A 73 3.03 -7.83 -3.41
C VAL A 73 3.98 -8.91 -2.92
N THR A 74 4.62 -9.62 -3.85
CA THR A 74 5.74 -10.51 -3.57
C THR A 74 7.03 -9.91 -4.11
N TYR A 75 8.03 -9.79 -3.24
CA TYR A 75 9.32 -9.17 -3.54
C TYR A 75 10.49 -10.03 -3.04
N ASP A 76 11.44 -10.30 -3.91
CA ASP A 76 12.54 -11.25 -3.69
C ASP A 76 13.81 -10.65 -3.04
N GLY A 77 13.83 -9.34 -2.75
CA GLY A 77 14.91 -8.71 -1.99
C GLY A 77 16.00 -8.00 -2.79
N ARG A 78 15.95 -7.98 -4.14
CA ARG A 78 17.09 -7.48 -4.94
C ARG A 78 17.14 -5.95 -5.16
N GLU A 79 16.01 -5.29 -5.42
CA GLU A 79 15.97 -3.82 -5.67
C GLU A 79 14.92 -3.04 -4.87
N VAL A 80 15.30 -2.56 -3.68
CA VAL A 80 14.38 -1.89 -2.73
C VAL A 80 13.79 -0.59 -3.31
N LYS A 81 14.54 0.12 -4.17
CA LYS A 81 14.05 1.34 -4.83
C LYS A 81 12.84 1.05 -5.73
N LYS A 82 12.86 -0.05 -6.48
CA LYS A 82 11.75 -0.45 -7.36
C LYS A 82 10.55 -0.91 -6.54
N LEU A 83 10.78 -1.64 -5.44
CA LEU A 83 9.73 -1.97 -4.49
C LEU A 83 9.06 -0.69 -3.96
N ARG A 84 9.84 0.31 -3.52
CA ARG A 84 9.27 1.57 -3.05
C ARG A 84 8.37 2.21 -4.11
N SER A 85 8.84 2.36 -5.34
CA SER A 85 8.02 2.90 -6.44
C SER A 85 6.74 2.09 -6.68
N LEU A 86 6.82 0.77 -6.62
CA LEU A 86 5.64 -0.10 -6.77
C LEU A 86 4.65 0.07 -5.62
N MET A 87 5.13 0.27 -4.40
CA MET A 87 4.27 0.48 -3.23
C MET A 87 3.53 1.82 -3.34
N LEU A 88 4.18 2.86 -3.87
CA LEU A 88 3.53 4.14 -4.21
C LEU A 88 2.40 3.94 -5.22
N GLU A 89 2.67 3.15 -6.27
CA GLU A 89 1.67 2.84 -7.29
C GLU A 89 0.53 1.98 -6.75
N SER A 90 0.86 1.02 -5.88
CA SER A 90 -0.13 0.19 -5.17
C SER A 90 -1.06 1.06 -4.31
N ASN A 91 -0.52 2.09 -3.65
CA ASN A 91 -1.31 3.06 -2.91
C ASN A 91 -2.30 3.80 -3.82
N ARG A 92 -1.89 4.22 -5.03
CA ARG A 92 -2.78 4.86 -6.01
C ARG A 92 -3.96 3.97 -6.39
N ILE A 93 -3.73 2.68 -6.55
CA ILE A 93 -4.72 1.70 -7.04
C ILE A 93 -5.72 1.29 -5.96
N LEU A 94 -5.29 1.21 -4.71
CA LEU A 94 -6.13 0.76 -3.61
C LEU A 94 -7.25 1.78 -3.30
N VAL A 95 -8.45 1.30 -2.96
CA VAL A 95 -9.57 2.13 -2.46
C VAL A 95 -9.24 2.67 -1.07
N GLU A 96 -9.89 3.75 -0.63
CA GLU A 96 -9.78 4.27 0.74
C GLU A 96 -10.06 3.18 1.78
N GLY A 97 -9.09 2.87 2.65
CA GLY A 97 -9.19 1.75 3.58
C GLY A 97 -8.92 0.37 2.96
N GLY A 98 -8.32 0.31 1.77
CA GLY A 98 -7.84 -0.93 1.16
C GLY A 98 -6.60 -1.49 1.85
N LEU A 99 -6.34 -2.77 1.62
CA LEU A 99 -5.26 -3.53 2.22
C LEU A 99 -4.16 -3.87 1.22
N LEU A 100 -2.94 -3.80 1.72
CA LEU A 100 -1.73 -4.26 1.07
C LEU A 100 -1.14 -5.42 1.86
N LEU A 101 -0.86 -6.53 1.18
CA LEU A 101 -0.15 -7.67 1.74
C LEU A 101 1.25 -7.74 1.12
N LEU A 102 2.28 -7.47 1.91
CA LEU A 102 3.66 -7.51 1.44
C LEU A 102 4.36 -8.78 1.93
N LYS A 103 4.77 -9.62 1.00
CA LYS A 103 5.72 -10.71 1.24
C LYS A 103 7.08 -10.31 0.69
N SER A 104 8.03 -10.04 1.57
CA SER A 104 9.35 -9.56 1.19
C SER A 104 10.47 -10.30 1.91
N GLY A 105 11.67 -10.29 1.31
CA GLY A 105 12.92 -10.67 1.96
C GLY A 105 13.61 -9.53 2.72
N LEU A 106 12.90 -8.41 2.97
CA LEU A 106 13.44 -7.28 3.73
C LEU A 106 13.61 -7.63 5.21
N GLN A 107 14.47 -6.89 5.91
CA GLN A 107 14.56 -7.04 7.36
C GLN A 107 13.24 -6.60 8.02
N ARG A 108 12.87 -7.27 9.12
CA ARG A 108 11.55 -7.12 9.75
C ARG A 108 11.26 -5.69 10.21
N ASP A 109 12.28 -4.94 10.58
CA ASP A 109 12.25 -3.55 11.03
C ASP A 109 12.20 -2.54 9.88
N GLU A 110 12.68 -2.91 8.69
CA GLU A 110 12.61 -2.06 7.49
C GLU A 110 11.19 -2.00 6.90
N VAL A 111 10.41 -3.06 7.05
CA VAL A 111 9.06 -3.16 6.46
C VAL A 111 8.09 -2.11 7.02
N PRO A 112 7.96 -1.90 8.35
CA PRO A 112 7.12 -0.82 8.87
C PRO A 112 7.50 0.56 8.33
N ARG A 113 8.81 0.84 8.21
CA ARG A 113 9.30 2.11 7.65
C ARG A 113 8.95 2.24 6.17
N LEU A 114 9.10 1.17 5.39
CA LEU A 114 8.68 1.15 3.98
C LEU A 114 7.19 1.41 3.86
N LEU A 115 6.34 0.70 4.61
CA LEU A 115 4.88 0.86 4.60
C LEU A 115 4.50 2.31 4.90
N LEU A 116 5.03 2.87 5.99
CA LEU A 116 4.73 4.25 6.40
C LEU A 116 5.16 5.26 5.34
N THR A 117 6.36 5.11 4.76
CA THR A 117 6.85 6.03 3.72
C THR A 117 6.19 5.84 2.35
N THR A 118 5.36 4.80 2.20
CA THR A 118 4.59 4.45 1.00
C THR A 118 3.07 4.60 1.21
N GLY A 119 2.65 5.16 2.34
CA GLY A 119 1.25 5.52 2.62
C GLY A 119 0.37 4.44 3.23
N PHE A 120 1.00 3.51 3.94
CA PHE A 120 0.36 2.40 4.63
C PHE A 120 0.69 2.39 6.12
N ALA A 121 -0.32 2.21 6.97
CA ALA A 121 -0.13 1.90 8.38
C ALA A 121 0.10 0.39 8.52
N SER A 122 1.15 -0.01 9.24
CA SER A 122 1.36 -1.41 9.57
C SER A 122 0.30 -1.86 10.57
N THR A 123 -0.34 -2.99 10.30
CA THR A 123 -1.15 -3.72 11.27
C THR A 123 -0.36 -4.92 11.80
N ASP A 124 -0.82 -5.53 12.89
CA ASP A 124 -0.07 -6.59 13.56
C ASP A 124 0.27 -7.74 12.58
N PRO A 125 1.56 -8.07 12.38
CA PRO A 125 2.01 -9.09 11.44
C PRO A 125 1.60 -10.53 11.80
N GLN A 126 0.97 -10.78 12.95
CA GLN A 126 0.57 -12.14 13.34
C GLN A 126 -0.66 -12.67 12.61
N THR A 127 -1.46 -11.80 11.98
CA THR A 127 -2.77 -12.18 11.45
C THR A 127 -2.69 -12.93 10.11
N VAL A 128 -1.63 -12.77 9.32
CA VAL A 128 -1.57 -13.32 7.96
C VAL A 128 -0.24 -14.04 7.71
N ALA A 129 -0.27 -15.38 7.72
CA ALA A 129 0.92 -16.23 7.69
C ALA A 129 1.93 -15.86 6.58
N GLY A 130 3.01 -15.17 6.97
CA GLY A 130 4.12 -14.81 6.09
C GLY A 130 3.93 -13.51 5.29
N TYR A 131 2.94 -12.68 5.62
CA TYR A 131 2.74 -11.35 5.02
C TYR A 131 2.82 -10.25 6.09
N HIS A 132 3.37 -9.11 5.69
CA HIS A 132 3.20 -7.85 6.38
C HIS A 132 1.94 -7.16 5.86
N VAL A 133 1.06 -6.72 6.76
CA VAL A 133 -0.24 -6.15 6.40
C VAL A 133 -0.19 -4.63 6.55
N GLY A 134 -0.37 -3.93 5.43
CA GLY A 134 -0.46 -2.48 5.36
C GLY A 134 -1.89 -2.02 5.08
N VAL A 135 -2.45 -1.17 5.94
CA VAL A 135 -3.74 -0.51 5.69
C VAL A 135 -3.48 0.81 4.99
N LYS A 136 -4.12 1.04 3.84
CA LYS A 136 -4.02 2.32 3.12
C LYS A 136 -4.59 3.43 3.98
N VAL A 137 -3.75 4.42 4.28
CA VAL A 137 -4.13 5.61 5.06
C VAL A 137 -4.01 6.92 4.27
N TRP A 138 -3.34 6.94 3.12
CA TRP A 138 -3.19 8.14 2.29
C TRP A 138 -4.12 8.10 1.07
N LYS A 139 -4.81 9.20 0.77
CA LYS A 139 -5.83 9.26 -0.28
C LYS A 139 -5.27 9.62 -1.66
N SER A 140 -4.11 10.27 -1.74
CA SER A 140 -3.51 10.77 -2.98
C SER A 140 -2.03 11.11 -2.80
N TYR A 141 -1.16 10.48 -3.59
CA TYR A 141 0.29 10.69 -3.60
C TYR A 141 0.74 11.94 -4.37
N VAL A 142 -0.14 12.91 -4.56
CA VAL A 142 0.15 14.04 -5.44
C VAL A 142 0.79 15.16 -4.62
N ARG A 143 2.13 15.08 -4.51
CA ARG A 143 3.09 16.13 -4.09
C ARG A 143 3.59 16.08 -2.63
N ASN A 144 4.41 15.07 -2.30
CA ASN A 144 5.23 15.03 -1.08
C ASN A 144 6.48 15.94 -1.17
N ARG A 145 6.36 17.20 -1.57
CA ARG A 145 7.48 18.15 -1.49
C ARG A 145 7.28 19.05 -0.29
N CYS A 146 8.30 19.14 0.56
CA CYS A 146 8.34 20.14 1.61
C CYS A 146 8.04 21.51 0.97
N PRO A 147 6.99 22.23 1.39
CA PRO A 147 6.63 23.50 0.77
C PRO A 147 7.72 24.57 0.97
N ARG A 148 8.64 24.34 1.93
CA ARG A 148 9.77 25.21 2.22
C ARG A 148 11.00 24.93 1.36
N CYS A 149 11.42 23.67 1.25
CA CYS A 149 12.71 23.32 0.60
C CYS A 149 12.58 22.38 -0.60
N GLY A 150 11.36 21.95 -0.95
CA GLY A 150 11.11 21.04 -2.05
C GLY A 150 11.51 19.59 -1.80
N SER A 151 12.09 19.27 -0.64
CA SER A 151 12.56 17.92 -0.29
C SER A 151 11.42 16.91 -0.31
N GLU A 152 11.68 15.74 -0.90
CA GLU A 152 10.73 14.62 -0.98
C GLU A 152 10.71 13.75 0.29
N LEU A 153 11.57 14.06 1.26
CA LEU A 153 11.67 13.38 2.55
C LEU A 153 10.83 14.10 3.58
N THR A 154 9.56 13.71 3.63
CA THR A 154 8.55 14.23 4.55
C THR A 154 8.00 13.07 5.38
N ILE A 155 8.01 13.22 6.70
CA ILE A 155 7.62 12.19 7.67
C ILE A 155 6.35 12.68 8.36
N PRO A 156 5.20 11.99 8.23
CA PRO A 156 4.02 12.36 8.98
C PRO A 156 4.24 12.05 10.47
N LEU A 157 3.73 12.95 11.31
CA LEU A 157 3.63 12.79 12.75
C LEU A 157 2.16 12.47 13.06
N ILE A 158 1.94 11.43 13.85
CA ILE A 158 0.59 11.08 14.34
C ILE A 158 0.24 12.12 15.42
N PRO A 159 -0.91 12.81 15.34
CA PRO A 159 -1.33 13.70 16.42
C PRO A 159 -1.68 12.90 17.68
N GLU A 160 -1.24 13.36 18.85
CA GLU A 160 -1.41 12.68 20.14
C GLU A 160 -2.90 12.61 20.58
N ASP A 161 -3.74 13.54 20.12
CA ASP A 161 -5.15 13.67 20.53
C ASP A 161 -6.12 13.45 19.36
N SER A 162 -6.48 12.19 19.10
CA SER A 162 -7.27 11.80 17.92
C SER A 162 -8.79 11.94 18.05
N THR A 163 -9.33 12.81 18.91
CA THR A 163 -10.77 12.82 19.20
C THR A 163 -11.60 13.88 18.49
N SER A 164 -11.02 14.88 17.81
CA SER A 164 -11.90 15.96 17.30
C SER A 164 -11.50 16.70 16.02
N ILE A 165 -10.24 16.78 15.59
CA ILE A 165 -9.89 17.43 14.30
C ILE A 165 -8.68 16.72 13.67
N ARG A 166 -8.84 16.24 12.43
CA ARG A 166 -7.89 15.43 11.63
C ARG A 166 -6.72 16.26 11.07
N ILE A 167 -6.06 17.05 11.91
CA ILE A 167 -4.90 17.83 11.48
C ILE A 167 -3.69 16.90 11.45
N TRP A 168 -3.17 16.64 10.25
CA TRP A 168 -1.96 15.84 10.08
C TRP A 168 -0.75 16.75 10.09
N SER A 169 0.18 16.51 11.00
CA SER A 169 1.47 17.20 11.04
C SER A 169 2.49 16.44 10.20
N PHE A 170 3.29 17.16 9.43
CA PHE A 170 4.37 16.63 8.61
C PHE A 170 5.67 17.27 9.02
N TYR A 171 6.74 16.48 9.08
CA TYR A 171 8.09 16.92 9.39
C TYR A 171 9.00 16.71 8.19
N CYS A 172 9.70 17.77 7.76
CA CYS A 172 10.74 17.66 6.75
C CYS A 172 12.07 17.31 7.42
N SER A 173 12.58 16.10 7.17
CA SER A 173 13.87 15.68 7.71
C SER A 173 15.08 16.41 7.11
N SER A 174 14.88 17.16 6.02
CA SER A 174 15.94 17.92 5.35
C SER A 174 16.09 19.34 5.87
N CYS A 175 15.01 20.02 6.28
CA CYS A 175 15.08 21.42 6.75
C CYS A 175 14.40 21.65 8.11
N GLY A 176 13.94 20.58 8.76
CA GLY A 176 13.24 20.62 10.05
C GLY A 176 11.85 21.28 10.00
N TYR A 177 11.36 21.66 8.82
CA TYR A 177 10.09 22.36 8.70
C TYR A 177 8.92 21.43 9.05
N VAL A 178 8.05 21.90 9.94
CA VAL A 178 6.81 21.23 10.30
C VAL A 178 5.64 22.00 9.71
N TRP A 179 4.72 21.31 9.06
CA TRP A 179 3.46 21.91 8.59
C TRP A 179 2.29 20.97 8.83
N ASN A 180 1.11 21.57 8.86
CA ASN A 180 -0.14 20.89 9.13
C ASN A 180 -1.00 20.85 7.86
N SER A 181 -1.78 19.79 7.69
CA SER A 181 -2.81 19.69 6.66
C SER A 181 -4.13 19.32 7.32
N GLU A 182 -5.15 20.15 7.15
CA GLU A 182 -6.50 19.97 7.72
C GLU A 182 -7.30 18.86 6.99
N GLU A 183 -6.93 18.55 5.74
CA GLU A 183 -7.45 17.46 4.93
C GLU A 183 -6.30 16.77 4.17
N PRO A 184 -6.38 15.46 3.82
CA PRO A 184 -5.48 14.90 2.81
C PRO A 184 -5.60 15.78 1.56
N VAL A 185 -4.49 16.16 0.92
CA VAL A 185 -4.47 17.12 -0.21
C VAL A 185 -5.43 16.67 -1.32
N LEU A 186 -6.67 17.17 -1.25
CA LEU A 186 -7.70 17.08 -2.24
C LEU A 186 -7.48 18.28 -3.15
N ARG A 187 -7.05 18.04 -4.40
CA ARG A 187 -7.42 18.96 -5.46
C ARG A 187 -8.48 18.27 -6.31
N TYR A 188 -9.74 18.59 -6.02
CA TYR A 188 -10.67 18.90 -7.09
C TYR A 188 -10.16 20.15 -7.82
N SER A 189 -10.34 20.20 -9.15
CA SER A 189 -9.81 21.14 -10.19
C SER A 189 -8.54 20.60 -10.88
N PHE A 190 -8.58 20.14 -12.15
CA PHE A 190 -9.37 20.53 -13.33
C PHE A 190 -9.84 19.32 -14.14
#